data_AF-A0A544YFZ4-F1
#
_entry.id   AF-A0A544YFZ4-F1
#
_cell.length_a   1.000
_cell.length_b   1.000
_cell.length_c   1.000
_cell.angle_alpha   90.00
_cell.angle_beta   90.00
_cell.angle_gamma   90.00
#
_symmetry.space_group_name_H-M   'P 1'
#
loop_
_entity.id
_entity.type
_entity.pdbx_description
1 polymer ?
#
loop_
_entity_poly.entity_id
_entity_poly.type
_entity_poly.pdbx_seq_one_letter_code
_entity_poly.pdbx_strand_id
1 'polypeptide(L)'
;MTTPVKRITMSKPFCALAGVGPYALAKAGEVYEDMALRGRRIVSRMSREAAQEFEETAHELEGLSRSVRQQERQERETVGTATGRSRTATTRA
;
A
#
# COMPACT_ATOMS: atom_id res chain seq x y z
N MET A 1 8.91 -54.02 -40.98
CA MET A 1 7.94 -53.06 -41.52
C MET A 1 7.48 -52.12 -40.41
N THR A 2 7.63 -50.80 -40.57
CA THR A 2 7.13 -49.82 -39.58
C THR A 2 5.66 -49.51 -39.84
N THR A 3 4.84 -49.48 -38.79
CA THR A 3 3.41 -49.17 -38.92
C THR A 3 3.20 -47.74 -39.44
N PRO A 4 2.07 -47.46 -40.12
CA PRO A 4 1.78 -46.14 -40.68
C PRO A 4 1.89 -45.00 -39.66
N VAL A 5 1.44 -45.27 -38.42
CA VAL A 5 1.53 -44.35 -37.27
C VAL A 5 2.97 -43.98 -36.96
N LYS A 6 3.89 -44.94 -37.00
CA LYS A 6 5.32 -44.74 -36.72
C LYS A 6 6.00 -43.86 -37.76
N ARG A 7 5.49 -43.81 -39.00
CA ARG A 7 6.01 -42.91 -40.05
C ARG A 7 5.57 -41.46 -39.85
N ILE A 8 4.36 -41.26 -39.32
CA ILE A 8 3.83 -39.91 -39.07
C ILE A 8 4.60 -39.28 -37.90
N THR A 9 4.78 -40.01 -36.80
CA THR A 9 5.48 -39.51 -35.61
C THR A 9 6.98 -39.30 -35.83
N MET A 10 7.62 -40.11 -36.69
CA MET A 10 9.03 -39.97 -37.05
C MET A 10 9.27 -39.02 -38.23
N SER A 11 8.22 -38.37 -38.74
CA SER A 11 8.37 -37.39 -39.81
C SER A 11 8.98 -36.10 -39.25
N LYS A 12 9.86 -35.47 -40.05
CA LYS A 12 10.56 -34.22 -39.71
C LYS A 12 9.66 -33.10 -39.13
N PRO A 13 8.42 -32.85 -39.62
CA PRO A 13 7.61 -31.77 -39.04
C PRO A 13 7.19 -32.06 -37.59
N PHE A 14 6.93 -33.32 -37.23
CA PHE A 14 6.55 -33.68 -35.85
C PHE A 14 7.73 -33.64 -34.89
N CYS A 15 8.90 -34.15 -35.29
CA CYS A 15 10.10 -34.13 -34.44
C CYS A 15 10.66 -32.70 -34.20
N ALA A 16 10.58 -31.82 -35.20
CA ALA A 16 11.01 -30.43 -35.06
C ALA A 16 10.10 -29.61 -34.14
N LEU A 17 8.78 -29.82 -34.24
CA LEU A 17 7.78 -29.15 -33.40
C LEU A 17 7.84 -29.63 -31.93
N ALA A 18 8.10 -30.91 -31.70
CA ALA A 18 8.23 -31.48 -30.36
C ALA A 18 9.44 -30.94 -29.56
N GLY A 19 10.49 -30.44 -30.24
CA GLY A 19 11.70 -29.92 -29.60
C GLY A 19 11.61 -28.45 -29.15
N VAL A 20 10.76 -27.63 -29.77
CA VAL A 20 10.63 -26.20 -29.44
C VAL A 20 9.71 -25.91 -28.25
N GLY A 21 8.83 -26.84 -27.87
CA GLY A 21 7.92 -26.68 -26.74
C GLY A 21 8.62 -26.37 -25.41
N PRO A 22 9.59 -27.19 -24.96
CA PRO A 22 10.31 -26.93 -23.71
C PRO A 22 11.10 -25.61 -23.72
N TYR A 23 11.69 -25.25 -24.85
CA TYR A 23 12.42 -23.99 -25.00
C TYR A 23 11.49 -22.77 -24.93
N ALA A 24 10.34 -22.83 -25.61
CA ALA A 24 9.33 -21.77 -25.55
C ALA A 24 8.77 -21.59 -24.13
N LEU A 25 8.53 -22.68 -23.41
CA LEU A 25 8.09 -22.64 -22.01
C LEU A 25 9.17 -22.05 -21.09
N ALA A 26 10.44 -22.41 -21.29
CA ALA A 26 11.54 -21.83 -20.52
C ALA A 26 11.65 -20.32 -20.76
N LYS A 27 11.55 -19.85 -22.01
CA LYS A 27 11.58 -18.42 -22.34
C LYS A 27 10.35 -17.67 -21.85
N ALA A 28 9.17 -18.27 -21.93
CA ALA A 28 7.96 -17.69 -21.33
C ALA A 28 8.10 -17.57 -19.80
N GLY A 29 8.68 -18.57 -19.15
CA GLY A 29 8.98 -18.55 -17.71
C GLY A 29 9.95 -17.44 -17.33
N GLU A 30 11.06 -17.29 -18.05
CA GLU A 30 12.03 -16.19 -17.84
C GLU A 30 11.35 -14.81 -17.91
N VAL A 31 10.51 -14.59 -18.92
CA VAL A 31 9.79 -13.31 -19.10
C VAL A 31 8.78 -13.09 -17.98
N TYR A 32 8.06 -14.14 -17.57
CA TYR A 32 7.09 -14.05 -16.48
C TYR A 32 7.76 -13.69 -15.15
N GLU A 33 8.87 -14.34 -14.82
CA GLU A 33 9.61 -14.06 -13.58
C GLU A 33 10.13 -12.61 -13.53
N ASP A 34 10.68 -12.13 -14.64
CA ASP A 34 11.13 -10.74 -14.73
C ASP A 34 9.98 -9.73 -14.60
N MET A 35 8.82 -10.01 -15.21
CA MET A 35 7.61 -9.20 -15.01
C MET A 35 7.14 -9.24 -13.55
N ALA A 36 7.16 -10.40 -12.90
CA ALA A 36 6.78 -10.55 -11.50
C ALA A 36 7.69 -9.75 -10.56
N LEU A 37 9.01 -9.77 -10.80
CA LEU A 37 9.98 -8.99 -10.05
C LEU A 37 9.77 -7.48 -10.21
N ARG A 38 9.54 -7.01 -11.45
CA ARG A 38 9.25 -5.59 -11.73
C ARG A 38 7.93 -5.15 -11.11
N GLY A 39 6.88 -5.96 -11.27
CA GLY A 39 5.56 -5.72 -10.68
C GLY A 39 5.64 -5.57 -9.16
N ARG A 40 6.32 -6.49 -8.48
CA ARG A 40 6.54 -6.41 -7.03
C ARG A 40 7.25 -5.11 -6.62
N ARG A 41 8.27 -4.69 -7.38
CA ARG A 41 9.00 -3.45 -7.07
C ARG A 41 8.12 -2.22 -7.24
N ILE A 42 7.29 -2.16 -8.28
CA ILE A 42 6.36 -1.05 -8.51
C ILE A 42 5.33 -0.98 -7.40
N VAL A 43 4.65 -2.09 -7.11
CA VAL A 43 3.64 -2.16 -6.04
C VAL A 43 4.24 -1.77 -4.70
N SER A 44 5.43 -2.28 -4.36
CA SER A 44 6.10 -1.91 -3.11
C SER A 44 6.43 -0.43 -3.00
N ARG A 45 6.76 0.25 -4.11
CA ARG A 45 6.99 1.70 -4.11
C ARG A 45 5.69 2.47 -3.90
N MET A 46 4.67 2.14 -4.69
CA MET A 46 3.36 2.79 -4.57
C MET A 46 2.73 2.58 -3.19
N SER A 47 2.85 1.39 -2.60
CA SER A 47 2.37 1.14 -1.24
C SER A 47 3.15 1.91 -0.18
N ARG A 48 4.45 2.12 -0.36
CA ARG A 48 5.26 2.95 0.56
C ARG A 48 4.87 4.42 0.44
N GLU A 49 4.74 4.93 -0.77
CA GLU A 49 4.31 6.31 -1.03
C GLU A 49 2.93 6.56 -0.43
N ALA A 50 1.96 5.67 -0.69
CA ALA A 50 0.64 5.75 -0.07
C ALA A 50 0.70 5.69 1.46
N ALA A 51 1.54 4.81 2.04
CA ALA A 51 1.71 4.74 3.49
C ALA A 51 2.25 6.05 4.08
N GLN A 52 3.17 6.71 3.38
CA GLN A 52 3.71 8.00 3.80
C GLN A 52 2.66 9.11 3.77
N GLU A 53 1.86 9.18 2.71
CA GLU A 53 0.75 10.16 2.61
C GLU A 53 -0.27 9.99 3.74
N PHE A 54 -0.56 8.74 4.14
CA PHE A 54 -1.42 8.47 5.30
C PHE A 54 -0.80 8.92 6.62
N GLU A 55 0.51 8.73 6.80
CA GLU A 55 1.22 9.15 8.01
C GLU A 55 1.24 10.69 8.14
N GLU A 56 1.48 11.40 7.03
CA GLU A 56 1.42 12.87 6.98
C GLU A 56 0.01 13.37 7.34
N THR A 57 -1.03 12.77 6.75
CA THR A 57 -2.43 13.12 7.05
C THR A 57 -2.78 12.85 8.52
N ALA A 58 -2.31 11.75 9.09
CA ALA A 58 -2.52 11.41 10.49
C ALA A 58 -1.86 12.45 11.42
N HIS A 59 -0.63 12.88 11.11
CA HIS A 59 0.04 13.92 11.87
C HIS A 59 -0.68 15.27 11.84
N GLU A 60 -1.22 15.66 10.68
CA GLU A 60 -2.04 16.88 10.56
C GLU A 60 -3.31 16.79 11.42
N LEU A 61 -4.02 15.66 11.35
CA LEU A 61 -5.21 15.39 12.15
C LEU A 61 -4.92 15.39 13.65
N GLU A 62 -3.78 14.86 14.07
CA GLU A 62 -3.34 14.91 15.47
C GLU A 62 -3.06 16.35 15.94
N GLY A 63 -2.47 17.18 15.07
CA GLY A 63 -2.23 18.59 15.33
C GLY A 63 -3.54 19.36 15.52
N LEU A 64 -4.49 19.16 14.62
CA LEU A 64 -5.85 19.72 14.71
C LEU A 64 -6.58 19.23 15.98
N SER A 65 -6.50 17.94 16.28
CA SER A 65 -7.12 17.38 17.48
C SER A 65 -6.54 17.98 18.77
N ARG A 66 -5.23 18.24 18.79
CA ARG A 66 -4.55 18.90 19.91
C ARG A 66 -4.98 20.36 20.05
N SER A 67 -5.04 21.11 18.95
CA SER A 67 -5.43 22.52 19.01
C SER A 67 -6.88 22.70 19.47
N VAL A 68 -7.80 21.86 18.99
CA VAL A 68 -9.21 21.86 19.45
C VAL A 68 -9.28 21.61 20.96
N ARG A 69 -8.58 20.59 21.47
CA ARG A 69 -8.55 20.31 22.93
C ARG A 69 -7.93 21.44 23.74
N GLN A 70 -6.94 22.14 23.20
CA GLN A 70 -6.33 23.29 23.87
C GLN A 70 -7.29 24.48 23.90
N GLN A 71 -8.02 24.73 22.80
CA GLN A 71 -9.04 25.76 22.75
C GLN A 71 -10.14 25.51 23.77
N GLU A 72 -10.67 24.28 23.85
CA GLU A 72 -11.67 23.91 24.87
C GLU A 72 -11.16 24.14 26.30
N ARG A 73 -9.87 23.87 26.56
CA ARG A 73 -9.26 24.15 27.87
C ARG A 73 -9.17 25.64 28.15
N GLN A 74 -8.74 26.45 27.19
CA GLN A 74 -8.68 27.90 27.34
C GLN A 74 -10.06 28.52 27.53
N GLU A 75 -11.08 28.05 26.79
CA GLU A 75 -12.46 28.48 26.98
C GLU A 75 -12.96 28.14 28.40
N ARG A 76 -12.65 26.95 28.92
CA ARG A 76 -13.00 26.58 30.31
C ARG A 76 -12.26 27.43 31.34
N GLU A 77 -11.00 27.80 31.11
CA GLU A 77 -10.23 28.64 32.02
C GLU A 77 -10.71 30.11 32.03
N THR A 78 -11.08 30.66 30.87
CA THR A 78 -11.64 32.03 30.78
C THR A 78 -13.00 32.12 31.47
N VAL A 79 -13.83 31.08 31.37
CA VAL A 79 -15.12 30.98 32.10
C VAL A 79 -14.91 30.77 33.61
N GLY A 80 -13.90 29.99 34.01
CA GLY A 80 -13.55 29.75 35.42
C GLY A 80 -12.97 30.98 36.13
N THR A 81 -12.18 31.79 35.43
CA THR A 81 -11.61 33.05 35.98
C THR A 81 -12.67 34.15 36.10
N ALA A 82 -13.61 34.25 35.15
CA ALA A 82 -14.75 35.18 35.25
C ALA A 82 -15.67 34.87 36.45
N THR A 83 -15.86 33.60 36.80
CA THR A 83 -16.70 33.17 37.93
C THR A 83 -15.97 33.13 39.28
N GLY A 84 -14.63 33.12 39.29
CA GLY A 84 -13.81 33.25 40.50
C GLY A 84 -13.66 34.68 41.00
N ARG A 85 -13.53 35.66 40.10
CA ARG A 85 -13.36 37.10 40.42
C ARG A 85 -14.58 37.69 41.14
N SER A 86 -15.79 37.26 40.80
CA SER A 86 -17.03 37.78 41.41
C SER A 86 -17.26 37.30 42.86
N ARG A 87 -16.61 36.22 43.31
CA ARG A 87 -16.79 35.69 44.68
C ARG A 87 -15.89 36.33 45.73
N THR A 88 -14.85 37.06 45.33
CA THR A 88 -13.92 37.72 46.27
C THR A 88 -14.30 39.15 46.64
N ALA A 89 -15.36 39.73 46.06
CA ALA A 89 -15.78 41.12 46.32
C ALA A 89 -16.84 41.28 47.43
N THR A 90 -17.42 40.19 47.94
CA THR A 90 -18.60 40.23 48.84
C THR A 90 -18.33 39.81 50.29
N THR A 91 -17.08 39.57 50.68
CA THR A 91 -16.71 39.34 52.09
C THR A 91 -15.80 40.46 52.59
N ARG A 92 -16.40 41.61 52.88
CA ARG A 92 -15.91 42.52 53.92
C ARG A 92 -17.12 43.24 54.50
N ALA A 93 -17.61 42.66 55.59
CA ALA A 93 -18.53 43.29 56.53
C ALA A 93 -17.82 44.44 57.27
#